data_AF-A0ABD5N1C3-F1
#
_entry.id   AF-A0ABD5N1C3-F1
#
_cell.length_a   1.000
_cell.length_b   1.000
_cell.length_c   1.000
_cell.angle_alpha   90.00
_cell.angle_beta   90.00
_cell.angle_gamma   90.00
#
_symmetry.space_group_name_H-M   'P 1'
#
loop_
_entity.id
_entity.type
_entity.pdbx_description
1 polymer ?
#
loop_
_entity_poly.entity_id
_entity_poly.type
_entity_poly.pdbx_seq_one_letter_code
_entity_poly.pdbx_strand_id
1 'polypeptide(L)' 'VTNTSSATEMSDVPACVVGCPVRARHFGDLNDPDSEVSQLLKTGRCFQLLANLDTGPRVYYYFGGA' A
#
# COMPACT_ATOMS: atom_id res chain seq x y z
N VAL A 1 2.26 -2.85 2.24
CA VAL A 1 2.46 -4.31 2.01
C VAL A 1 3.94 -4.56 1.97
N THR A 2 4.51 -5.27 2.93
CA THR A 2 5.96 -5.55 2.97
C THR A 2 6.15 -7.05 2.78
N ASN A 3 6.39 -7.48 1.55
CA ASN A 3 6.90 -8.82 1.27
C ASN A 3 8.37 -8.67 0.90
N THR A 4 9.24 -8.68 1.91
CA THR A 4 10.69 -8.60 1.73
C THR A 4 11.18 -9.89 1.08
N SER A 5 11.54 -9.80 -0.20
CA SER A 5 12.38 -10.78 -0.90
C SER A 5 13.50 -9.99 -1.55
N SER A 6 14.73 -10.35 -1.21
CA SER A 6 15.96 -9.60 -1.48
C SER A 6 16.26 -9.36 -2.97
N ALA A 7 16.75 -8.15 -3.24
CA ALA A 7 17.76 -7.75 -4.23
C ALA A 7 17.30 -7.19 -5.59
N THR A 8 17.44 -5.86 -5.69
CA THR A 8 18.07 -5.10 -6.80
C THR A 8 17.16 -4.65 -7.97
N GLU A 9 16.88 -3.33 -7.96
CA GLU A 9 16.54 -2.42 -9.08
C GLU A 9 15.34 -2.82 -9.97
N MET A 10 14.21 -2.10 -9.84
CA MET A 10 12.87 -2.40 -10.42
C MET A 10 12.15 -3.67 -9.90
N SER A 11 12.81 -4.51 -9.11
CA SER A 11 12.26 -5.77 -8.58
C SER A 11 11.32 -5.64 -7.38
N ASP A 12 11.33 -4.50 -6.68
CA ASP A 12 10.72 -4.38 -5.35
C ASP A 12 9.24 -3.93 -5.36
N VAL A 13 8.69 -3.65 -6.54
CA VAL A 13 7.29 -3.27 -6.71
C VAL A 13 6.52 -4.42 -7.37
N PRO A 14 5.43 -4.92 -6.78
CA PRO A 14 4.70 -6.06 -7.34
C PRO A 14 4.20 -5.80 -8.75
N ALA A 15 4.23 -6.83 -9.61
CA ALA A 15 3.73 -6.76 -10.98
C ALA A 15 2.29 -6.23 -11.07
N CYS A 16 1.47 -6.50 -10.05
CA CYS A 16 0.11 -6.02 -9.99
C CYS A 16 0.08 -4.48 -9.84
N VAL A 17 0.98 -3.88 -9.07
CA VAL A 17 1.11 -2.42 -8.95
C VAL A 17 1.61 -1.81 -10.26
N VAL A 18 2.68 -2.37 -10.83
CA VAL A 18 3.26 -1.91 -12.10
C VAL A 18 2.26 -2.01 -13.26
N GLY A 19 1.48 -3.09 -13.32
CA GLY A 19 0.51 -3.33 -14.38
C GLY A 19 -0.80 -2.56 -14.25
N CYS A 20 -0.94 -1.65 -13.26
CA CYS A 20 -2.15 -0.86 -13.09
C CYS A 20 -2.10 0.40 -13.97
N PRO A 21 -2.90 0.50 -15.05
CA PRO A 21 -2.83 1.65 -15.97
C PRO A 21 -3.28 2.96 -15.32
N VAL A 22 -4.21 2.88 -14.36
CA VAL A 22 -4.77 4.04 -13.64
C VAL A 22 -4.06 4.32 -12.31
N ARG A 23 -2.99 3.59 -11.99
CA ARG A 23 -2.21 3.75 -10.75
C ARG A 23 -3.05 3.68 -9.46
N ALA A 24 -4.10 2.85 -9.43
CA ALA A 24 -4.98 2.70 -8.27
C ALA A 24 -4.36 1.92 -7.09
N ARG A 25 -3.17 1.34 -7.27
CA ARG A 25 -2.48 0.54 -6.24
C ARG A 25 -1.15 1.19 -5.91
N HIS A 26 -0.88 1.35 -4.63
CA HIS A 26 0.37 1.88 -4.09
C HIS A 26 1.04 0.82 -3.22
N PHE A 27 2.38 0.74 -3.30
CA PHE A 27 3.19 -0.22 -2.57
C PHE A 27 4.26 0.51 -1.76
N GLY A 28 4.52 0.06 -0.54
CA GLY A 28 5.50 0.68 0.34
C GLY A 28 5.49 0.11 1.76
N ASP A 29 6.39 0.64 2.57
CA ASP A 29 6.55 0.30 3.98
C ASP A 29 5.68 1.22 4.87
N LEU A 30 4.89 0.62 5.75
CA LEU A 30 4.04 1.35 6.70
C LEU A 30 4.82 1.83 7.93
N ASN A 31 6.01 1.30 8.18
CA ASN A 31 6.87 1.73 9.28
C ASN A 31 7.69 2.96 8.91
N ASP A 32 7.87 3.22 7.61
CA ASP A 32 8.51 4.42 7.11
C ASP A 32 7.46 5.54 7.00
N PRO A 33 7.53 6.60 7.84
CA PRO A 33 6.56 7.69 7.82
C PRO A 33 6.61 8.54 6.55
N ASP A 34 7.71 8.46 5.80
CA ASP A 34 7.96 9.21 4.58
C ASP A 34 7.55 8.43 3.33
N SER A 35 7.14 7.16 3.46
CA SER A 35 6.66 6.36 2.33
C SER A 35 5.32 6.88 1.78
N GLU A 36 5.09 6.68 0.47
CA GLU A 36 3.86 7.10 -0.21
C GLU A 36 2.60 6.54 0.48
N VAL A 37 2.64 5.26 0.87
CA VAL A 37 1.50 4.62 1.55
C VAL A 37 1.25 5.20 2.95
N SER A 38 2.30 5.52 3.70
CA SER A 38 2.16 6.15 5.02
C SER A 38 1.58 7.56 4.93
N GLN A 39 1.97 8.32 3.90
CA GLN A 39 1.42 9.64 3.65
C GLN A 39 -0.05 9.59 3.20
N LEU A 40 -0.41 8.66 2.30
CA LEU A 40 -1.79 8.45 1.85
C LEU A 40 -2.74 8.08 3.00
N LEU A 41 -2.28 7.25 3.94
CA LEU A 41 -3.08 6.87 5.12
C LEU A 41 -3.31 8.03 6.09
N LYS A 42 -2.39 9.00 6.16
CA LYS A 42 -2.53 10.20 7.02
C LYS A 42 -3.55 11.19 6.45
N THR A 43 -3.67 11.28 5.13
CA THR A 43 -4.45 12.33 4.45
C THR A 43 -5.80 11.85 3.92
N GLY A 44 -5.96 10.55 3.65
CA GLY A 44 -7.13 9.99 2.99
C GLY A 44 -8.17 9.36 3.92
N ARG A 45 -9.42 9.27 3.45
CA ARG A 45 -10.45 8.39 4.04
C ARG A 45 -10.10 6.94 3.69
N CYS A 46 -9.49 6.23 4.64
CA CYS A 46 -9.02 4.86 4.46
C CYS A 46 -9.80 3.89 5.33
N PHE A 47 -10.00 2.66 4.86
CA PHE A 47 -10.55 1.57 5.66
C PHE A 47 -9.85 0.24 5.35
N GLN A 48 -9.93 -0.69 6.30
CA GLN A 48 -9.45 -2.05 6.16
C GLN A 48 -10.63 -3.00 5.97
N LEU A 49 -10.46 -3.99 5.10
CA LEU A 49 -11.46 -5.03 4.89
C LEU A 49 -11.46 -6.00 6.09
N LEU A 50 -12.64 -6.35 6.58
CA LEU A 50 -12.84 -7.29 7.70
C LEU A 50 -12.03 -6.95 8.97
N ALA A 51 -11.91 -5.66 9.29
CA ALA A 51 -11.18 -5.19 10.47
C ALA A 51 -11.68 -5.80 11.81
N ASN A 52 -12.94 -6.24 11.86
CA ASN A 52 -13.55 -6.87 13.03
C ASN A 52 -12.99 -8.26 13.38
N LEU A 53 -12.15 -8.85 12.52
CA LEU A 53 -11.51 -10.15 12.77
C LEU A 53 -10.17 -10.05 13.51
N ASP A 54 -9.72 -8.83 13.85
CA ASP A 54 -8.48 -8.56 14.61
C ASP A 54 -7.20 -9.18 14.01
N THR A 55 -7.17 -9.35 12.69
CA THR A 55 -6.04 -9.96 11.96
C THR A 55 -4.94 -8.97 11.59
N GLY A 56 -5.12 -7.67 11.88
CA GLY A 56 -4.19 -6.61 11.52
C GLY A 56 -3.82 -6.56 10.02
N PRO A 57 -4.80 -6.50 9.09
CA PRO A 57 -4.52 -6.58 7.66
C PRO A 57 -3.67 -5.40 7.16
N ARG A 58 -2.65 -5.65 6.34
CA ARG A 58 -1.74 -4.61 5.81
C ARG A 58 -2.15 -4.06 4.43
N VAL A 59 -3.43 -4.18 4.09
CA VAL A 59 -4.04 -3.66 2.85
C VAL A 59 -5.12 -2.67 3.24
N TYR A 60 -5.05 -1.47 2.67
CA TYR A 60 -5.95 -0.36 2.95
C TYR A 60 -6.61 0.08 1.65
N TYR A 61 -7.90 0.31 1.72
CA TYR A 61 -8.69 0.91 0.66
C TYR A 61 -8.88 2.38 1.00
N TYR A 62 -8.49 3.27 0.11
CA TYR A 62 -8.58 4.71 0.32
C TYR A 62 -9.51 5.34 -0.73
N PHE A 63 -10.36 6.26 -0.28
CA PHE A 63 -11.26 7.03 -1.14
C PHE A 63 -10.79 8.47 -1.19
N GLY A 64 -9.78 8.70 -2.01
CA GLY A 64 -9.18 10.00 -2.27
C GLY A 64 -8.54 9.98 -3.65
N GLY A 65 -9.37 10.12 -4.68
CA GLY A 65 -8.92 10.44 -6.03
C GLY A 65 -9.22 11.91 -6.30
N ALA A 66 -8.20 12.64 -6.75
CA ALA A 66 -8.41 13.70 -7.73
C ALA A 66 -8.69 13.04 -9.09
#